data_AF-A0A3C0PQ90-F1
#
_entry.id   AF-A0A3C0PQ90-F1
#
_cell.length_a   1.000
_cell.length_b   1.000
_cell.length_c   1.000
_cell.angle_alpha   90.00
_cell.angle_beta   90.00
_cell.angle_gamma   90.00
#
_symmetry.space_group_name_H-M   'P 1'
#
loop_
_entity.id
_entity.type
_entity.pdbx_description
1 polymer ?
#
loop_
_entity_poly.entity_id
_entity_poly.type
_entity_poly.pdbx_seq_one_letter_code
_entity_poly.pdbx_strand_id
1 'polypeptide(L)'
;EAVRAGTISAAQAEKTVQKSVKAREACEAALPPLREEEAITNAVLQRLNVQKDTLGDQEKRAEETIRTLQQRISQLSADMEREENLNKDAGETIARLRAEATGLGTAGEGHVQKVQKAGGEASESAAVLHNRESQLSEITEDVARLAASHQSAERFIEDAKTRLAKAEMDEAKASSAVTEAQSQAGNASATFEKAIQDEAKVAKAVAEAEMTLEQAEVGRGECQARETIGRSVCAEADGVANALQAEVSALTKLVERDRAQGDQILDLVNVQSGYEKALGAALADDLKAPTVSVEGLSGWAELVSYDLPPDLPEGIESFGEYVTVPGVLNRRIAQVGLVSAGEGPLLHATLLP
;
A
#
# COMPACT_ATOMS: atom_id res chain seq x y z
N GLU A 1 136.00 182.32 -56.53
CA GLU A 1 135.43 181.09 -57.14
C GLU A 1 134.57 180.23 -56.20
N ALA A 2 134.86 180.12 -54.90
CA ALA A 2 134.08 179.30 -53.96
C ALA A 2 132.58 179.71 -53.78
N VAL A 3 132.27 181.00 -53.74
CA VAL A 3 130.88 181.49 -53.51
C VAL A 3 129.93 181.18 -54.67
N ARG A 4 130.44 181.13 -55.91
CA ARG A 4 129.64 180.87 -57.12
C ARG A 4 129.30 179.39 -57.27
N ALA A 5 130.15 178.48 -56.79
CA ALA A 5 129.88 177.05 -56.76
C ALA A 5 128.84 176.68 -55.68
N GLY A 6 128.89 177.34 -54.52
CA GLY A 6 127.93 177.14 -53.42
C GLY A 6 126.49 177.54 -53.77
N THR A 7 126.29 178.65 -54.49
CA THR A 7 124.96 179.09 -54.91
C THR A 7 124.34 178.18 -55.99
N ILE A 8 125.16 177.63 -56.89
CA ILE A 8 124.69 176.64 -57.88
C ILE A 8 124.29 175.33 -57.18
N SER A 9 125.06 174.87 -56.20
CA SER A 9 124.72 173.67 -55.41
C SER A 9 123.44 173.85 -54.59
N ALA A 10 123.24 175.03 -53.98
CA ALA A 10 122.03 175.33 -53.22
C ALA A 10 120.79 175.39 -54.13
N ALA A 11 120.89 176.01 -55.30
CA ALA A 11 119.80 176.04 -56.29
C ALA A 11 119.49 174.64 -56.86
N GLN A 12 120.51 173.77 -57.02
CA GLN A 12 120.31 172.36 -57.40
C GLN A 12 119.62 171.55 -56.29
N ALA A 13 119.98 171.78 -55.03
CA ALA A 13 119.33 171.17 -53.86
C ALA A 13 117.86 171.64 -53.73
N GLU A 14 117.60 172.93 -53.90
CA GLU A 14 116.23 173.48 -53.88
C GLU A 14 115.38 172.93 -55.04
N LYS A 15 115.97 172.81 -56.24
CA LYS A 15 115.28 172.21 -57.40
C LYS A 15 115.00 170.72 -57.20
N THR A 16 115.85 169.99 -56.49
CA THR A 16 115.58 168.59 -56.11
C THR A 16 114.51 168.49 -55.04
N VAL A 17 114.54 169.33 -54.00
CA VAL A 17 113.48 169.42 -52.99
C VAL A 17 112.13 169.75 -53.63
N GLN A 18 112.05 170.76 -54.49
CA GLN A 18 110.83 171.12 -55.22
C GLN A 18 110.34 169.99 -56.13
N LYS A 19 111.25 169.25 -56.79
CA LYS A 19 110.86 168.04 -57.56
C LYS A 19 110.25 166.97 -56.66
N SER A 20 110.84 166.69 -55.49
CA SER A 20 110.29 165.72 -54.54
C SER A 20 108.98 166.18 -53.90
N VAL A 21 108.79 167.48 -53.64
CA VAL A 21 107.52 168.04 -53.17
C VAL A 21 106.44 167.87 -54.25
N LYS A 22 106.74 168.24 -55.51
CA LYS A 22 105.80 168.02 -56.62
C LYS A 22 105.48 166.54 -56.86
N ALA A 23 106.46 165.65 -56.70
CA ALA A 23 106.22 164.21 -56.80
C ALA A 23 105.32 163.71 -55.66
N ARG A 24 105.55 164.20 -54.43
CA ARG A 24 104.69 163.90 -53.28
C ARG A 24 103.27 164.44 -53.48
N GLU A 25 103.11 165.69 -53.89
CA GLU A 25 101.80 166.30 -54.18
C GLU A 25 101.07 165.55 -55.29
N ALA A 26 101.77 165.11 -56.35
CA ALA A 26 101.18 164.29 -57.40
C ALA A 26 100.72 162.92 -56.89
N CYS A 27 101.50 162.26 -56.02
CA CYS A 27 101.11 161.02 -55.37
C CYS A 27 99.95 161.22 -54.37
N GLU A 28 99.97 162.29 -53.57
CA GLU A 28 98.90 162.64 -52.63
C GLU A 28 97.60 163.03 -53.36
N ALA A 29 97.67 163.67 -54.53
CA ALA A 29 96.50 163.96 -55.36
C ALA A 29 95.94 162.72 -56.08
N ALA A 30 96.80 161.74 -56.41
CA ALA A 30 96.39 160.47 -57.00
C ALA A 30 95.85 159.45 -55.98
N LEU A 31 96.14 159.62 -54.69
CA LEU A 31 95.73 158.69 -53.63
C LEU A 31 94.21 158.67 -53.38
N PRO A 32 93.49 159.82 -53.28
CA PRO A 32 92.04 159.85 -53.11
C PRO A 32 91.26 159.10 -54.21
N PRO A 33 91.48 159.33 -55.53
CA PRO A 33 90.74 158.62 -56.55
C PRO A 33 91.03 157.11 -56.56
N LEU A 34 92.27 156.70 -56.26
CA LEU A 34 92.61 155.27 -56.12
C LEU A 34 91.91 154.62 -54.91
N ARG A 35 91.74 155.35 -53.80
CA ARG A 35 90.99 154.87 -52.63
C ARG A 35 89.48 154.81 -52.88
N GLU A 36 88.94 155.73 -53.67
CA GLU A 36 87.53 155.68 -54.10
C GLU A 36 87.28 154.47 -55.01
N GLU A 37 88.14 154.22 -55.99
CA GLU A 37 88.08 153.02 -56.85
C GLU A 37 88.23 151.72 -56.05
N GLU A 38 89.15 151.67 -55.08
CA GLU A 38 89.29 150.53 -54.17
C GLU A 38 88.01 150.31 -53.33
N ALA A 39 87.42 151.39 -52.80
CA ALA A 39 86.19 151.32 -52.02
C ALA A 39 84.98 150.87 -52.87
N ILE A 40 84.84 151.38 -54.10
CA ILE A 40 83.78 150.97 -55.04
C ILE A 40 83.98 149.50 -55.42
N THR A 41 85.19 149.09 -55.77
CA THR A 41 85.50 147.71 -56.14
C THR A 41 85.25 146.75 -54.99
N ASN A 42 85.62 147.12 -53.76
CA ASN A 42 85.33 146.33 -52.56
C ASN A 42 83.82 146.23 -52.26
N ALA A 43 83.06 147.32 -52.45
CA ALA A 43 81.60 147.29 -52.29
C ALA A 43 80.91 146.41 -53.34
N VAL A 44 81.37 146.46 -54.60
CA VAL A 44 80.87 145.59 -55.68
C VAL A 44 81.25 144.13 -55.41
N LEU A 45 82.48 143.86 -54.99
CA LEU A 45 82.94 142.52 -54.61
C LEU A 45 82.12 141.96 -53.44
N GLN A 46 81.89 142.75 -52.39
CA GLN A 46 81.07 142.34 -51.25
C GLN A 46 79.62 142.05 -51.68
N ARG A 47 79.03 142.90 -52.53
CA ARG A 47 77.68 142.67 -53.07
C ARG A 47 77.62 141.38 -53.88
N LEU A 48 78.60 141.15 -54.76
CA LEU A 48 78.67 139.92 -55.57
C LEU A 48 78.89 138.68 -54.72
N ASN A 49 79.71 138.75 -53.66
CA ASN A 49 79.88 137.66 -52.71
C ASN A 49 78.57 137.34 -51.98
N VAL A 50 77.86 138.35 -51.46
CA VAL A 50 76.54 138.15 -50.83
C VAL A 50 75.54 137.55 -51.81
N GLN A 51 75.53 138.01 -53.07
CA GLN A 51 74.66 137.44 -54.11
C GLN A 51 75.03 135.99 -54.44
N LYS A 52 76.32 135.67 -54.55
CA LYS A 52 76.81 134.30 -54.77
C LYS A 52 76.41 133.39 -53.62
N ASP A 53 76.58 133.83 -52.38
CA ASP A 53 76.22 133.05 -51.19
C ASP A 53 74.70 132.85 -51.11
N THR A 54 73.91 133.90 -51.41
CA THR A 54 72.44 133.81 -51.46
C THR A 54 71.97 132.84 -52.54
N LEU A 55 72.58 132.88 -53.74
CA LEU A 55 72.27 131.96 -54.82
C LEU A 55 72.69 130.53 -54.48
N GLY A 56 73.86 130.33 -53.85
CA GLY A 56 74.31 129.03 -53.39
C GLY A 56 73.41 128.43 -52.31
N ASP A 57 72.89 129.24 -51.39
CA ASP A 57 71.91 128.81 -50.40
C ASP A 57 70.55 128.48 -51.04
N GLN A 58 70.12 129.24 -52.05
CA GLN A 58 68.91 128.95 -52.81
C GLN A 58 69.04 127.65 -53.62
N GLU A 59 70.18 127.43 -54.27
CA GLU A 59 70.51 126.20 -54.99
C GLU A 59 70.46 124.99 -54.06
N LYS A 60 71.16 125.04 -52.92
CA LYS A 60 71.13 123.97 -51.91
C LYS A 60 69.71 123.67 -51.41
N ARG A 61 68.92 124.69 -51.08
CA ARG A 61 67.52 124.50 -50.67
C ARG A 61 66.68 123.88 -51.77
N ALA A 62 66.88 124.30 -53.02
CA ALA A 62 66.19 123.72 -54.16
C ALA A 62 66.57 122.24 -54.36
N GLU A 63 67.86 121.90 -54.27
CA GLU A 63 68.35 120.52 -54.34
C GLU A 63 67.78 119.64 -53.21
N GLU A 64 67.77 120.12 -51.97
CA GLU A 64 67.16 119.42 -50.83
C GLU A 64 65.66 119.20 -51.04
N THR A 65 64.97 120.21 -51.57
CA THR A 65 63.54 120.12 -51.90
C THR A 65 63.29 119.10 -53.00
N ILE A 66 64.09 119.13 -54.08
CA ILE A 66 64.02 118.16 -55.18
C ILE A 66 64.25 116.75 -54.64
N ARG A 67 65.26 116.54 -53.80
CA ARG A 67 65.55 115.23 -53.21
C ARG A 67 64.39 114.73 -52.35
N THR A 68 63.80 115.60 -51.54
CA THR A 68 62.63 115.26 -50.70
C THR A 68 61.41 114.91 -51.56
N LEU A 69 61.13 115.70 -52.61
CA LEU A 69 60.03 115.44 -53.53
C LEU A 69 60.25 114.15 -54.33
N GLN A 70 61.47 113.87 -54.79
CA GLN A 70 61.81 112.62 -55.47
C GLN A 70 61.61 111.41 -54.56
N GLN A 71 62.04 111.49 -53.29
CA GLN A 71 61.78 110.45 -52.30
C GLN A 71 60.27 110.26 -52.10
N ARG A 72 59.51 111.36 -51.98
CA ARG A 72 58.06 111.28 -51.81
C ARG A 72 57.35 110.69 -53.03
N ILE A 73 57.79 111.04 -54.24
CA ILE A 73 57.29 110.43 -55.49
C ILE A 73 57.57 108.93 -55.48
N SER A 74 58.80 108.51 -55.16
CA SER A 74 59.14 107.07 -55.11
C SER A 74 58.30 106.30 -54.09
N GLN A 75 58.01 106.90 -52.93
CA GLN A 75 57.13 106.32 -51.92
C GLN A 75 55.69 106.20 -52.43
N LEU A 76 55.14 107.29 -52.99
CA LEU A 76 53.77 107.28 -53.52
C LEU A 76 53.61 106.30 -54.68
N SER A 77 54.63 106.15 -55.53
CA SER A 77 54.63 105.15 -56.61
C SER A 77 54.60 103.73 -56.06
N ALA A 78 55.39 103.42 -55.02
CA ALA A 78 55.38 102.11 -54.37
C ALA A 78 54.05 101.83 -53.66
N ASP A 79 53.47 102.85 -53.00
CA ASP A 79 52.15 102.74 -52.37
C ASP A 79 51.05 102.50 -53.43
N MET A 80 51.11 103.21 -54.57
CA MET A 80 50.17 102.99 -55.69
C MET A 80 50.26 101.57 -56.25
N GLU A 81 51.48 101.05 -56.47
CA GLU A 81 51.68 99.68 -56.96
C GLU A 81 51.15 98.64 -55.97
N ARG A 82 51.36 98.87 -54.66
CA ARG A 82 50.81 98.01 -53.61
C ARG A 82 49.29 98.02 -53.60
N GLU A 83 48.67 99.19 -53.66
CA GLU A 83 47.20 99.30 -53.67
C GLU A 83 46.58 98.72 -54.95
N GLU A 84 47.24 98.86 -56.11
CA GLU A 84 46.80 98.23 -57.36
C GLU A 84 46.84 96.70 -57.25
N ASN A 85 47.92 96.15 -56.72
CA ASN A 85 48.04 94.71 -56.46
C ASN A 85 46.97 94.22 -55.46
N LEU A 86 46.75 94.96 -54.37
CA LEU A 86 45.72 94.62 -53.38
C LEU A 86 44.31 94.65 -53.99
N ASN A 87 44.01 95.64 -54.83
CA ASN A 87 42.72 95.74 -55.51
C ASN A 87 42.53 94.60 -56.52
N LYS A 88 43.60 94.20 -57.21
CA LYS A 88 43.58 93.03 -58.10
C LYS A 88 43.29 91.74 -57.32
N ASP A 89 43.99 91.49 -56.22
CA ASP A 89 43.78 90.32 -55.37
C ASP A 89 42.36 90.26 -54.78
N ALA A 90 41.84 91.42 -54.37
CA ALA A 90 40.46 91.55 -53.90
C ALA A 90 39.46 91.23 -55.02
N GLY A 91 39.70 91.73 -56.24
CA GLY A 91 38.89 91.44 -57.42
C GLY A 91 38.87 89.95 -57.75
N GLU A 92 40.03 89.29 -57.76
CA GLU A 92 40.15 87.85 -57.99
C GLU A 92 39.45 87.03 -56.90
N THR A 93 39.57 87.44 -55.64
CA THR A 93 38.88 86.78 -54.51
C THR A 93 37.37 86.91 -54.62
N ILE A 94 36.85 88.10 -54.96
CA ILE A 94 35.41 88.32 -55.18
C ILE A 94 34.91 87.48 -56.36
N ALA A 95 35.67 87.41 -57.46
CA ALA A 95 35.30 86.58 -58.61
C ALA A 95 35.21 85.10 -58.22
N ARG A 96 36.19 84.58 -57.45
CA ARG A 96 36.17 83.21 -56.93
C ARG A 96 34.97 82.95 -56.03
N LEU A 97 34.68 83.84 -55.08
CA LEU A 97 33.54 83.70 -54.16
C LEU A 97 32.20 83.75 -54.91
N ARG A 98 32.07 84.58 -55.94
CA ARG A 98 30.87 84.61 -56.80
C ARG A 98 30.69 83.31 -57.55
N ALA A 99 31.77 82.79 -58.14
CA ALA A 99 31.74 81.49 -58.82
C ALA A 99 31.35 80.36 -57.86
N GLU A 100 31.92 80.33 -56.66
CA GLU A 100 31.58 79.36 -55.61
C GLU A 100 30.11 79.49 -55.17
N ALA A 101 29.63 80.71 -54.91
CA ALA A 101 28.23 80.95 -54.55
C ALA A 101 27.26 80.46 -55.65
N THR A 102 27.58 80.70 -56.92
CA THR A 102 26.78 80.17 -58.04
C THR A 102 26.88 78.64 -58.15
N GLY A 103 28.06 78.06 -57.89
CA GLY A 103 28.27 76.62 -57.88
C GLY A 103 27.49 75.93 -56.75
N LEU A 104 27.47 76.51 -55.56
CA LEU A 104 26.69 76.01 -54.42
C LEU A 104 25.19 76.18 -54.65
N GLY A 105 24.76 77.30 -55.25
CA GLY A 105 23.37 77.53 -55.62
C GLY A 105 22.87 76.46 -56.59
N THR A 106 23.58 76.25 -57.70
CA THR A 106 23.25 75.23 -58.71
C THR A 106 23.34 73.81 -58.17
N ALA A 107 24.32 73.48 -57.34
CA ALA A 107 24.40 72.17 -56.67
C ALA A 107 23.23 71.93 -55.71
N GLY A 108 22.77 72.98 -55.01
CA GLY A 108 21.64 72.93 -54.09
C GLY A 108 20.26 72.85 -54.77
N GLU A 109 20.17 73.15 -56.06
CA GLU A 109 18.92 73.04 -56.80
C GLU A 109 18.35 71.61 -56.73
N GLY A 110 17.06 71.52 -56.40
CA GLY A 110 16.36 70.24 -56.26
C GLY A 110 16.67 69.45 -54.99
N HIS A 111 17.62 69.86 -54.13
CA HIS A 111 17.87 69.17 -52.85
C HIS A 111 16.64 69.22 -51.94
N VAL A 112 16.01 70.40 -51.80
CA VAL A 112 14.80 70.57 -50.99
C VAL A 112 13.68 69.64 -51.47
N GLN A 113 13.49 69.52 -52.79
CA GLN A 113 12.49 68.64 -53.38
C GLN A 113 12.82 67.16 -53.16
N LYS A 114 14.10 66.77 -53.29
CA LYS A 114 14.56 65.40 -53.00
C LYS A 114 14.34 65.04 -51.53
N VAL A 115 14.66 65.94 -50.59
CA VAL A 115 14.45 65.73 -49.15
C VAL A 115 12.96 65.64 -48.83
N GLN A 116 12.14 66.53 -49.40
CA GLN A 116 10.69 66.50 -49.19
C GLN A 116 10.08 65.21 -49.75
N LYS A 117 10.50 64.78 -50.94
CA LYS A 117 10.05 63.52 -51.56
C LYS A 117 10.44 62.31 -50.70
N ALA A 118 11.71 62.20 -50.32
CA ALA A 118 12.19 61.11 -49.48
C ALA A 118 11.50 61.09 -48.10
N GLY A 119 11.24 62.26 -47.52
CA GLY A 119 10.49 62.39 -46.27
C GLY A 119 9.03 61.97 -46.41
N GLY A 120 8.39 62.30 -47.54
CA GLY A 120 7.04 61.85 -47.88
C GLY A 120 6.96 60.33 -48.04
N GLU A 121 7.85 59.74 -48.83
CA GLU A 121 7.94 58.29 -49.05
C GLU A 121 8.23 57.52 -47.76
N ALA A 122 9.10 58.07 -46.90
CA ALA A 122 9.38 57.49 -45.58
C ALA A 122 8.16 57.53 -44.65
N SER A 123 7.43 58.65 -44.63
CA SER A 123 6.21 58.80 -43.82
C SER A 123 5.10 57.86 -44.29
N GLU A 124 4.90 57.73 -45.61
CA GLU A 124 3.94 56.79 -46.19
C GLU A 124 4.30 55.34 -45.84
N SER A 125 5.58 54.98 -46.00
CA SER A 125 6.07 53.64 -45.65
C SER A 125 5.90 53.33 -44.16
N ALA A 126 6.14 54.32 -43.28
CA ALA A 126 5.94 54.18 -41.84
C ALA A 126 4.46 53.99 -41.50
N ALA A 127 3.55 54.72 -42.16
CA ALA A 127 2.11 54.54 -41.97
C ALA A 127 1.62 53.16 -42.41
N VAL A 128 2.13 52.65 -43.55
CA VAL A 128 1.83 51.29 -44.03
C VAL A 128 2.35 50.25 -43.04
N LEU A 129 3.60 50.39 -42.57
CA LEU A 129 4.18 49.47 -41.59
C LEU A 129 3.33 49.43 -40.31
N HIS A 130 3.00 50.59 -39.76
CA HIS A 130 2.18 50.68 -38.54
C HIS A 130 0.81 50.01 -38.70
N ASN A 131 0.15 50.20 -39.84
CA ASN A 131 -1.13 49.54 -40.12
C ASN A 131 -0.98 48.00 -40.17
N ARG A 132 0.08 47.50 -40.79
CA ARG A 132 0.37 46.06 -40.85
C ARG A 132 0.72 45.47 -39.49
N GLU A 133 1.47 46.19 -38.67
CA GLU A 133 1.77 45.79 -37.29
C GLU A 133 0.51 45.73 -36.42
N SER A 134 -0.40 46.69 -36.57
CA SER A 134 -1.70 46.67 -35.88
C SER A 134 -2.54 45.45 -36.29
N GLN A 135 -2.65 45.18 -37.59
CA GLN A 135 -3.37 44.01 -38.11
C GLN A 135 -2.74 42.70 -37.63
N LEU A 136 -1.41 42.62 -37.61
CA LEU A 136 -0.70 41.45 -37.09
C LEU A 136 -0.98 41.23 -35.60
N SER A 137 -0.99 42.31 -34.81
CA SER A 137 -1.30 42.24 -33.38
C SER A 137 -2.71 41.73 -33.14
N GLU A 138 -3.71 42.25 -33.88
CA GLU A 138 -5.11 41.81 -33.80
C GLU A 138 -5.25 40.31 -34.15
N ILE A 139 -4.67 39.88 -35.28
CA ILE A 139 -4.72 38.47 -35.69
C ILE A 139 -4.01 37.57 -34.68
N THR A 140 -2.91 38.03 -34.09
CA THR A 140 -2.17 37.25 -33.08
C THR A 140 -3.01 37.08 -31.81
N GLU A 141 -3.72 38.12 -31.37
CA GLU A 141 -4.65 38.04 -30.24
C GLU A 141 -5.81 37.07 -30.54
N ASP A 142 -6.39 37.15 -31.74
CA ASP A 142 -7.48 36.27 -32.16
C ASP A 142 -7.05 34.80 -32.26
N VAL A 143 -5.85 34.53 -32.78
CA VAL A 143 -5.26 33.19 -32.80
C VAL A 143 -5.05 32.67 -31.38
N ALA A 144 -4.52 33.50 -30.47
CA ALA A 144 -4.35 33.11 -29.06
C ALA A 144 -5.69 32.82 -28.38
N ARG A 145 -6.71 33.64 -28.63
CA ARG A 145 -8.08 33.47 -28.13
C ARG A 145 -8.70 32.17 -28.66
N LEU A 146 -8.56 31.91 -29.95
CA LEU A 146 -9.10 30.70 -30.60
C LEU A 146 -8.38 29.44 -30.10
N ALA A 147 -7.06 29.48 -29.95
CA ALA A 147 -6.27 28.36 -29.42
C ALA A 147 -6.66 28.05 -27.96
N ALA A 148 -6.86 29.06 -27.12
CA ALA A 148 -7.34 28.87 -25.75
C ALA A 148 -8.76 28.27 -25.71
N SER A 149 -9.66 28.75 -26.58
CA SER A 149 -11.02 28.19 -26.71
C SER A 149 -10.99 26.74 -27.17
N HIS A 150 -10.16 26.42 -28.18
CA HIS A 150 -9.96 25.05 -28.66
C HIS A 150 -9.45 24.13 -27.54
N GLN A 151 -8.40 24.53 -26.82
CA GLN A 151 -7.84 23.71 -25.74
C GLN A 151 -8.85 23.49 -24.60
N SER A 152 -9.68 24.49 -24.30
CA SER A 152 -10.76 24.37 -23.32
C SER A 152 -11.83 23.37 -23.78
N ALA A 153 -12.27 23.48 -25.05
CA ALA A 153 -13.25 22.58 -25.63
C ALA A 153 -12.72 21.13 -25.72
N GLU A 154 -11.45 20.96 -26.07
CA GLU A 154 -10.79 19.65 -26.13
C GLU A 154 -10.73 18.99 -24.74
N ARG A 155 -10.34 19.73 -23.70
CA ARG A 155 -10.39 19.25 -22.31
C ARG A 155 -11.81 18.88 -21.89
N PHE A 156 -12.80 19.69 -22.25
CA PHE A 156 -14.21 19.39 -21.95
C PHE A 156 -14.68 18.09 -22.63
N ILE A 157 -14.26 17.86 -23.88
CA ILE A 157 -14.57 16.62 -24.61
C ILE A 157 -13.91 15.42 -23.95
N GLU A 158 -12.64 15.50 -23.56
CA GLU A 158 -11.94 14.41 -22.88
C GLU A 158 -12.54 14.09 -21.50
N ASP A 159 -12.91 15.11 -20.73
CA ASP A 159 -13.64 14.95 -19.47
C ASP A 159 -15.02 14.29 -19.70
N ALA A 160 -15.75 14.70 -20.73
CA ALA A 160 -17.03 14.12 -21.09
C ALA A 160 -16.91 12.65 -21.52
N LYS A 161 -15.92 12.30 -22.33
CA LYS A 161 -15.61 10.91 -22.72
C LYS A 161 -15.27 10.06 -21.50
N THR A 162 -14.45 10.58 -20.60
CA THR A 162 -14.07 9.86 -19.36
C THR A 162 -15.29 9.61 -18.47
N ARG A 163 -16.19 10.60 -18.35
CA ARG A 163 -17.45 10.46 -17.62
C ARG A 163 -18.38 9.43 -18.29
N LEU A 164 -18.48 9.46 -19.61
CA LEU A 164 -19.28 8.49 -20.37
C LEU A 164 -18.77 7.06 -20.17
N ALA A 165 -17.46 6.83 -20.35
CA ALA A 165 -16.85 5.51 -20.17
C ALA A 165 -17.06 4.97 -18.74
N LYS A 166 -16.99 5.84 -17.73
CA LYS A 166 -17.30 5.46 -16.34
C LYS A 166 -18.78 5.09 -16.17
N ALA A 167 -19.68 5.90 -16.72
CA ALA A 167 -21.12 5.64 -16.66
C ALA A 167 -21.49 4.32 -17.35
N GLU A 168 -20.93 4.03 -18.52
CA GLU A 168 -21.13 2.76 -19.24
C GLU A 168 -20.60 1.56 -18.43
N MET A 169 -19.44 1.70 -17.79
CA MET A 169 -18.92 0.65 -16.92
C MET A 169 -19.81 0.43 -15.68
N ASP A 170 -20.32 1.50 -15.09
CA ASP A 170 -21.21 1.43 -13.93
C ASP A 170 -22.59 0.84 -14.32
N GLU A 171 -23.11 1.16 -15.51
CA GLU A 171 -24.31 0.54 -16.09
C GLU A 171 -24.11 -0.98 -16.29
N ALA A 172 -23.00 -1.39 -16.91
CA ALA A 172 -22.70 -2.80 -17.13
C ALA A 172 -22.61 -3.57 -15.80
N LYS A 173 -21.96 -2.99 -14.78
CA LYS A 173 -21.91 -3.55 -13.43
C LYS A 173 -23.30 -3.66 -12.80
N ALA A 174 -24.10 -2.60 -12.87
CA ALA A 174 -25.46 -2.60 -12.33
C ALA A 174 -26.33 -3.68 -13.01
N SER A 175 -26.25 -3.81 -14.33
CA SER A 175 -26.96 -4.84 -15.10
C SER A 175 -26.54 -6.27 -14.70
N SER A 176 -25.23 -6.50 -14.52
CA SER A 176 -24.72 -7.78 -14.02
C SER A 176 -25.21 -8.09 -12.60
N ALA A 177 -25.23 -7.10 -11.71
CA ALA A 177 -25.69 -7.25 -10.34
C ALA A 177 -27.20 -7.53 -10.26
N VAL A 178 -28.00 -6.90 -11.13
CA VAL A 178 -29.44 -7.21 -11.24
C VAL A 178 -29.66 -8.64 -11.69
N THR A 179 -28.92 -9.09 -12.71
CA THR A 179 -29.03 -10.47 -13.23
C THR A 179 -28.64 -11.49 -12.17
N GLU A 180 -27.54 -11.23 -11.43
CA GLU A 180 -27.11 -12.08 -10.32
C GLU A 180 -28.14 -12.11 -9.19
N ALA A 181 -28.66 -10.95 -8.78
CA ALA A 181 -29.68 -10.86 -7.75
C ALA A 181 -30.97 -11.61 -8.14
N GLN A 182 -31.39 -11.52 -9.41
CA GLN A 182 -32.54 -12.28 -9.92
C GLN A 182 -32.29 -13.79 -9.87
N SER A 183 -31.09 -14.25 -10.25
CA SER A 183 -30.71 -15.66 -10.16
C SER A 183 -30.68 -16.15 -8.71
N GLN A 184 -30.09 -15.39 -7.80
CA GLN A 184 -30.05 -15.70 -6.37
C GLN A 184 -31.46 -15.75 -5.76
N ALA A 185 -32.33 -14.80 -6.11
CA ALA A 185 -33.73 -14.79 -5.68
C ALA A 185 -34.50 -16.01 -6.20
N GLY A 186 -34.31 -16.39 -7.46
CA GLY A 186 -34.90 -17.59 -8.05
C GLY A 186 -34.44 -18.88 -7.35
N ASN A 187 -33.13 -19.01 -7.11
CA ASN A 187 -32.56 -20.13 -6.37
C ASN A 187 -33.09 -20.19 -4.93
N ALA A 188 -33.13 -19.05 -4.23
CA ALA A 188 -33.67 -18.96 -2.88
C ALA A 188 -35.14 -19.39 -2.84
N SER A 189 -35.97 -18.93 -3.77
CA SER A 189 -37.37 -19.34 -3.91
C SER A 189 -37.50 -20.85 -4.13
N ALA A 190 -36.70 -21.43 -5.02
CA ALA A 190 -36.71 -22.87 -5.28
C ALA A 190 -36.25 -23.69 -4.06
N THR A 191 -35.22 -23.24 -3.34
CA THR A 191 -34.77 -23.88 -2.10
C THR A 191 -35.81 -23.80 -0.99
N PHE A 192 -36.52 -22.67 -0.89
CA PHE A 192 -37.58 -22.47 0.08
C PHE A 192 -38.78 -23.38 -0.20
N GLU A 193 -39.22 -23.47 -1.46
CA GLU A 193 -40.28 -24.37 -1.88
C GLU A 193 -39.93 -25.84 -1.61
N LYS A 194 -38.69 -26.24 -1.90
CA LYS A 194 -38.19 -27.58 -1.56
C LYS A 194 -38.18 -27.82 -0.05
N ALA A 195 -37.75 -26.84 0.75
CA ALA A 195 -37.75 -26.94 2.20
C ALA A 195 -39.17 -27.14 2.76
N ILE A 196 -40.18 -26.42 2.23
CA ILE A 196 -41.59 -26.62 2.59
C ILE A 196 -42.05 -28.04 2.26
N GLN A 197 -41.73 -28.54 1.06
CA GLN A 197 -42.10 -29.90 0.65
C GLN A 197 -41.44 -30.97 1.53
N ASP A 198 -40.16 -30.79 1.86
CA ASP A 198 -39.42 -31.71 2.70
C ASP A 198 -39.90 -31.65 4.16
N GLU A 199 -40.23 -30.46 4.68
CA GLU A 199 -40.90 -30.28 5.99
C GLU A 199 -42.23 -31.03 6.03
N ALA A 200 -43.08 -30.90 5.00
CA ALA A 200 -44.36 -31.60 4.94
C ALA A 200 -44.19 -33.13 4.91
N LYS A 201 -43.18 -33.65 4.21
CA LYS A 201 -42.85 -35.09 4.22
C LYS A 201 -42.39 -35.56 5.59
N VAL A 202 -41.52 -34.79 6.24
CA VAL A 202 -41.01 -35.12 7.58
C VAL A 202 -42.16 -35.09 8.59
N ALA A 203 -43.03 -34.07 8.55
CA ALA A 203 -44.19 -33.99 9.43
C ALA A 203 -45.13 -35.20 9.26
N LYS A 204 -45.37 -35.65 8.03
CA LYS A 204 -46.15 -36.87 7.76
C LYS A 204 -45.46 -38.13 8.31
N ALA A 205 -44.16 -38.27 8.09
CA ALA A 205 -43.40 -39.41 8.60
C ALA A 205 -43.36 -39.47 10.13
N VAL A 206 -43.27 -38.30 10.80
CA VAL A 206 -43.36 -38.20 12.25
C VAL A 206 -44.73 -38.65 12.74
N ALA A 207 -45.83 -38.16 12.14
CA ALA A 207 -47.18 -38.58 12.52
C ALA A 207 -47.41 -40.09 12.32
N GLU A 208 -46.89 -40.68 11.25
CA GLU A 208 -46.93 -42.13 11.00
C GLU A 208 -46.11 -42.91 12.04
N ALA A 209 -44.93 -42.41 12.41
CA ALA A 209 -44.08 -43.01 13.43
C ALA A 209 -44.73 -42.94 14.82
N GLU A 210 -45.39 -41.82 15.16
CA GLU A 210 -46.14 -41.66 16.42
C GLU A 210 -47.31 -42.64 16.50
N MET A 211 -48.12 -42.79 15.44
CA MET A 211 -49.19 -43.80 15.39
C MET A 211 -48.65 -45.22 15.53
N THR A 212 -47.52 -45.52 14.88
CA THR A 212 -46.89 -46.86 14.95
C THR A 212 -46.36 -47.13 16.36
N LEU A 213 -45.77 -46.11 17.01
CA LEU A 213 -45.32 -46.19 18.39
C LEU A 213 -46.49 -46.45 19.34
N GLU A 214 -47.58 -45.70 19.22
CA GLU A 214 -48.79 -45.89 20.02
C GLU A 214 -49.34 -47.32 19.89
N GLN A 215 -49.45 -47.84 18.65
CA GLN A 215 -49.86 -49.22 18.41
C GLN A 215 -48.91 -50.24 19.05
N ALA A 216 -47.60 -50.02 18.95
CA ALA A 216 -46.60 -50.89 19.56
C ALA A 216 -46.66 -50.84 21.09
N GLU A 217 -46.91 -49.68 21.69
CA GLU A 217 -47.08 -49.52 23.14
C GLU A 217 -48.35 -50.21 23.65
N VAL A 218 -49.47 -50.09 22.93
CA VAL A 218 -50.71 -50.83 23.22
C VAL A 218 -50.44 -52.34 23.16
N GLY A 219 -49.83 -52.82 22.07
CA GLY A 219 -49.49 -54.24 21.91
C GLY A 219 -48.53 -54.75 23.00
N ARG A 220 -47.54 -53.95 23.39
CA ARG A 220 -46.65 -54.25 24.51
C ARG A 220 -47.42 -54.35 25.82
N GLY A 221 -48.34 -53.42 26.09
CA GLY A 221 -49.20 -53.43 27.27
C GLY A 221 -50.10 -54.67 27.36
N GLU A 222 -50.73 -55.05 26.26
CA GLU A 222 -51.54 -56.28 26.17
C GLU A 222 -50.73 -57.54 26.41
N CYS A 223 -49.53 -57.64 25.82
CA CYS A 223 -48.62 -58.76 26.05
C CYS A 223 -48.17 -58.82 27.51
N GLN A 224 -47.85 -57.67 28.12
CA GLN A 224 -47.46 -57.59 29.52
C GLN A 224 -48.61 -57.98 30.47
N ALA A 225 -49.85 -57.59 30.15
CA ALA A 225 -51.03 -58.00 30.90
C ALA A 225 -51.26 -59.53 30.80
N ARG A 226 -51.17 -60.09 29.59
CA ARG A 226 -51.25 -61.55 29.37
C ARG A 226 -50.14 -62.31 30.09
N GLU A 227 -48.92 -61.79 30.07
CA GLU A 227 -47.79 -62.36 30.81
C GLU A 227 -48.02 -62.33 32.31
N THR A 228 -48.53 -61.23 32.87
CA THR A 228 -48.84 -61.11 34.30
C THR A 228 -49.92 -62.10 34.72
N ILE A 229 -51.00 -62.23 33.93
CA ILE A 229 -52.07 -63.22 34.17
C ILE A 229 -51.50 -64.64 34.06
N GLY A 230 -50.69 -64.92 33.03
CA GLY A 230 -50.04 -66.23 32.87
C GLY A 230 -49.15 -66.57 34.07
N ARG A 231 -48.39 -65.58 34.56
CA ARG A 231 -47.54 -65.72 35.75
C ARG A 231 -48.35 -65.95 37.02
N SER A 232 -49.47 -65.26 37.20
CA SER A 232 -50.34 -65.49 38.36
C SER A 232 -50.99 -66.87 38.33
N VAL A 233 -51.47 -67.32 37.16
CA VAL A 233 -52.02 -68.68 36.98
C VAL A 233 -50.95 -69.74 37.22
N CYS A 234 -49.72 -69.53 36.74
CA CYS A 234 -48.60 -70.42 37.02
C CYS A 234 -48.31 -70.47 38.52
N ALA A 235 -48.22 -69.32 39.19
CA ALA A 235 -47.96 -69.27 40.63
C ALA A 235 -49.09 -69.90 41.47
N GLU A 236 -50.35 -69.75 41.04
CA GLU A 236 -51.49 -70.43 41.66
C GLU A 236 -51.42 -71.95 41.46
N ALA A 237 -51.15 -72.39 40.22
CA ALA A 237 -50.99 -73.81 39.90
C ALA A 237 -49.81 -74.44 40.65
N ASP A 238 -48.66 -73.75 40.71
CA ASP A 238 -47.49 -74.15 41.50
C ASP A 238 -47.82 -74.18 42.99
N GLY A 239 -48.61 -73.22 43.49
CA GLY A 239 -49.11 -73.20 44.86
C GLY A 239 -49.99 -74.41 45.19
N VAL A 240 -50.94 -74.74 44.31
CA VAL A 240 -51.81 -75.92 44.43
C VAL A 240 -50.99 -77.20 44.33
N ALA A 241 -50.05 -77.29 43.37
CA ALA A 241 -49.18 -78.45 43.23
C ALA A 241 -48.32 -78.66 44.49
N ASN A 242 -47.75 -77.60 45.05
CA ASN A 242 -47.00 -77.66 46.30
C ASN A 242 -47.89 -78.05 47.49
N ALA A 243 -49.14 -77.56 47.56
CA ALA A 243 -50.09 -77.96 48.59
C ALA A 243 -50.46 -79.44 48.49
N LEU A 244 -50.79 -79.93 47.29
CA LEU A 244 -51.05 -81.35 47.02
C LEU A 244 -49.82 -82.20 47.34
N GLN A 245 -48.62 -81.74 47.01
CA GLN A 245 -47.38 -82.45 47.33
C GLN A 245 -47.13 -82.51 48.85
N ALA A 246 -47.46 -81.44 49.57
CA ALA A 246 -47.43 -81.42 51.03
C ALA A 246 -48.48 -82.37 51.64
N GLU A 247 -49.69 -82.42 51.08
CA GLU A 247 -50.75 -83.37 51.47
C GLU A 247 -50.34 -84.83 51.22
N VAL A 248 -49.78 -85.13 50.04
CA VAL A 248 -49.23 -86.46 49.72
C VAL A 248 -48.14 -86.83 50.74
N SER A 249 -47.19 -85.93 51.01
CA SER A 249 -46.14 -86.18 52.01
C SER A 249 -46.69 -86.40 53.42
N ALA A 250 -47.74 -85.68 53.81
CA ALA A 250 -48.42 -85.85 55.10
C ALA A 250 -49.19 -87.17 55.18
N LEU A 251 -49.88 -87.57 54.11
CA LEU A 251 -50.59 -88.85 54.01
C LEU A 251 -49.63 -90.04 54.00
N THR A 252 -48.49 -89.95 53.30
CA THR A 252 -47.44 -90.97 53.34
C THR A 252 -46.91 -91.14 54.76
N LYS A 253 -46.66 -90.05 55.48
CA LYS A 253 -46.24 -90.10 56.90
C LYS A 253 -47.30 -90.68 57.84
N LEU A 254 -48.59 -90.55 57.50
CA LEU A 254 -49.68 -91.15 58.28
C LEU A 254 -49.78 -92.66 58.04
N VAL A 255 -49.61 -93.11 56.80
CA VAL A 255 -49.67 -94.53 56.40
C VAL A 255 -48.47 -95.31 56.93
N GLU A 256 -47.29 -94.69 57.02
CA GLU A 256 -46.12 -95.30 57.65
C GLU A 256 -46.28 -95.49 59.16
N ARG A 257 -47.20 -94.75 59.82
CA ARG A 257 -47.46 -94.86 61.27
C ARG A 257 -48.36 -96.07 61.64
N ASP A 258 -49.12 -96.62 60.69
CA ASP A 258 -50.03 -97.76 60.90
C ASP A 258 -49.40 -99.13 60.57
N ARG A 259 -48.17 -99.16 60.04
CA ARG A 259 -47.46 -100.39 59.64
C ARG A 259 -46.41 -100.88 60.63
N ALA A 260 -46.33 -100.30 61.82
CA ALA A 260 -45.25 -100.54 62.77
C ALA A 260 -45.72 -101.12 64.11
N GLN A 261 -46.43 -102.27 64.12
CA GLN A 261 -46.37 -103.26 65.23
C GLN A 261 -47.14 -104.57 64.93
N GLY A 262 -46.41 -105.63 64.53
CA GLY A 262 -46.80 -107.02 64.81
C GLY A 262 -46.73 -108.02 63.64
N ASP A 263 -45.54 -108.53 63.29
CA ASP A 263 -45.41 -109.80 62.54
C ASP A 263 -45.49 -110.98 63.53
N GLN A 264 -46.65 -111.66 63.62
CA GLN A 264 -46.84 -112.88 64.41
C GLN A 264 -46.58 -114.13 63.55
N ILE A 265 -45.93 -115.16 64.11
CA ILE A 265 -45.59 -116.42 63.39
C ILE A 265 -46.84 -117.22 62.96
N LEU A 266 -48.00 -116.96 63.58
CA LEU A 266 -49.27 -117.58 63.22
C LEU A 266 -49.64 -117.40 61.73
N ASP A 267 -49.29 -116.24 61.15
CA ASP A 267 -49.62 -115.91 59.76
C ASP A 267 -48.77 -116.68 58.73
N LEU A 268 -47.78 -117.45 59.19
CA LEU A 268 -46.83 -118.19 58.34
C LEU A 268 -46.91 -119.73 58.49
N VAL A 269 -47.88 -120.26 59.25
CA VAL A 269 -48.09 -121.71 59.45
C VAL A 269 -49.34 -122.19 58.72
N ASN A 270 -49.24 -123.26 57.93
CA ASN A 270 -50.36 -123.85 57.19
C ASN A 270 -50.52 -125.35 57.54
N VAL A 271 -51.73 -125.77 57.91
CA VAL A 271 -52.05 -127.13 58.42
C VAL A 271 -53.09 -127.80 57.52
N GLN A 272 -52.96 -129.11 57.27
CA GLN A 272 -54.01 -129.87 56.59
C GLN A 272 -55.29 -129.99 57.45
N SER A 273 -56.45 -129.71 56.83
CA SER A 273 -57.77 -129.71 57.47
C SER A 273 -58.04 -131.01 58.26
N GLY A 274 -58.43 -130.89 59.54
CA GLY A 274 -58.70 -132.02 60.44
C GLY A 274 -57.62 -132.28 61.50
N TYR A 275 -56.41 -131.74 61.33
CA TYR A 275 -55.28 -131.89 62.26
C TYR A 275 -55.03 -130.67 63.15
N GLU A 276 -55.90 -129.65 63.11
CA GLU A 276 -55.71 -128.40 63.87
C GLU A 276 -55.71 -128.60 65.39
N LYS A 277 -56.50 -129.56 65.89
CA LYS A 277 -56.48 -129.94 67.31
C LYS A 277 -55.14 -130.54 67.74
N ALA A 278 -54.46 -131.26 66.84
CA ALA A 278 -53.14 -131.83 67.11
C ALA A 278 -52.05 -130.75 67.11
N LEU A 279 -52.13 -129.75 66.21
CA LEU A 279 -51.22 -128.59 66.24
C LEU A 279 -51.38 -127.80 67.56
N GLY A 280 -52.63 -127.56 67.96
CA GLY A 280 -52.94 -126.89 69.22
C GLY A 280 -52.40 -127.63 70.43
N ALA A 281 -52.43 -128.97 70.43
CA ALA A 281 -51.87 -129.78 71.52
C ALA A 281 -50.33 -129.80 71.54
N ALA A 282 -49.67 -129.70 70.37
CA ALA A 282 -48.22 -129.77 70.26
C ALA A 282 -47.49 -128.45 70.55
N LEU A 283 -48.08 -127.31 70.16
CA LEU A 283 -47.39 -126.01 70.18
C LEU A 283 -48.16 -124.88 70.87
N ALA A 284 -49.44 -125.06 71.21
CA ALA A 284 -50.29 -124.14 71.99
C ALA A 284 -49.83 -122.65 72.06
N ASP A 285 -49.35 -122.21 73.21
CA ASP A 285 -48.95 -120.82 73.47
C ASP A 285 -47.66 -120.40 72.74
N ASP A 286 -46.85 -121.35 72.30
CA ASP A 286 -45.59 -121.04 71.61
C ASP A 286 -45.82 -120.46 70.21
N LEU A 287 -46.98 -120.68 69.59
CA LEU A 287 -47.32 -120.10 68.26
C LEU A 287 -47.49 -118.57 68.26
N LYS A 288 -47.64 -117.94 69.44
CA LYS A 288 -47.80 -116.48 69.57
C LYS A 288 -46.46 -115.73 69.70
N ALA A 289 -45.36 -116.45 69.88
CA ALA A 289 -44.05 -115.85 70.06
C ALA A 289 -43.45 -115.41 68.69
N PRO A 290 -42.84 -114.22 68.58
CA PRO A 290 -42.31 -113.71 67.30
C PRO A 290 -40.99 -114.39 66.90
N THR A 291 -40.62 -114.30 65.61
CA THR A 291 -39.29 -114.68 65.14
C THR A 291 -38.29 -113.61 65.54
N VAL A 292 -37.17 -114.01 66.13
CA VAL A 292 -36.16 -113.08 66.67
C VAL A 292 -34.80 -113.37 66.06
N SER A 293 -34.14 -112.30 65.58
CA SER A 293 -32.85 -112.36 64.90
C SER A 293 -31.66 -111.83 65.73
N VAL A 294 -31.89 -111.20 66.89
CA VAL A 294 -30.84 -110.62 67.76
C VAL A 294 -31.26 -110.63 69.26
N GLU A 295 -30.29 -110.81 70.17
CA GLU A 295 -30.45 -110.99 71.63
C GLU A 295 -31.34 -109.95 72.33
N GLY A 296 -32.25 -110.43 73.20
CA GLY A 296 -33.00 -109.60 74.16
C GLY A 296 -34.53 -109.71 74.10
N LEU A 297 -35.08 -110.42 73.10
CA LEU A 297 -36.53 -110.67 72.95
C LEU A 297 -36.81 -112.18 73.04
N SER A 298 -37.78 -112.61 73.86
CA SER A 298 -38.19 -114.02 73.94
C SER A 298 -39.00 -114.41 72.71
N GLY A 299 -38.53 -115.38 71.93
CA GLY A 299 -39.18 -115.79 70.68
C GLY A 299 -38.50 -117.00 70.02
N TRP A 300 -38.92 -117.32 68.80
CA TRP A 300 -38.33 -118.40 68.01
C TRP A 300 -37.08 -117.94 67.27
N ALA A 301 -35.97 -118.63 67.49
CA ALA A 301 -34.69 -118.38 66.83
C ALA A 301 -34.38 -119.48 65.81
N GLU A 302 -33.77 -119.11 64.68
CA GLU A 302 -33.41 -120.06 63.63
C GLU A 302 -32.15 -120.85 64.02
N LEU A 303 -32.26 -122.19 64.02
CA LEU A 303 -31.19 -123.11 64.39
C LEU A 303 -30.89 -124.05 63.23
N VAL A 304 -29.60 -124.32 62.99
CA VAL A 304 -29.11 -125.25 61.95
C VAL A 304 -29.71 -126.66 62.17
N SER A 305 -30.11 -127.41 61.14
CA SER A 305 -30.71 -128.76 61.26
C SER A 305 -29.77 -129.80 61.93
N TYR A 306 -30.31 -130.90 62.49
CA TYR A 306 -29.49 -131.98 63.09
C TYR A 306 -28.84 -132.85 62.02
N ASP A 307 -27.56 -133.20 62.20
CA ASP A 307 -26.79 -134.05 61.27
C ASP A 307 -27.25 -135.53 61.26
N LEU A 308 -27.84 -136.02 62.37
CA LEU A 308 -28.57 -137.28 62.47
C LEU A 308 -29.76 -137.09 63.42
N PRO A 309 -30.99 -136.87 62.91
CA PRO A 309 -32.17 -136.77 63.77
C PRO A 309 -32.53 -138.16 64.35
N PRO A 310 -32.88 -138.25 65.65
CA PRO A 310 -33.40 -139.49 66.22
C PRO A 310 -34.75 -139.84 65.58
N ASP A 311 -34.91 -141.10 65.19
CA ASP A 311 -36.14 -141.63 64.59
C ASP A 311 -37.25 -141.80 65.63
N LEU A 312 -38.49 -141.56 65.20
CA LEU A 312 -39.68 -141.84 66.02
C LEU A 312 -39.86 -143.37 66.18
N PRO A 313 -40.48 -143.84 67.29
CA PRO A 313 -40.73 -145.26 67.51
C PRO A 313 -41.43 -145.93 66.33
N GLU A 314 -41.03 -147.17 66.04
CA GLU A 314 -41.41 -147.92 64.83
C GLU A 314 -42.94 -148.01 64.68
N GLY A 315 -43.49 -147.44 63.59
CA GLY A 315 -44.92 -147.44 63.27
C GLY A 315 -45.67 -146.12 63.52
N ILE A 316 -45.01 -145.06 64.01
CA ILE A 316 -45.62 -143.74 64.22
C ILE A 316 -45.30 -142.78 63.05
N GLU A 317 -46.32 -142.15 62.48
CA GLU A 317 -46.16 -141.13 61.45
C GLU A 317 -45.76 -139.76 62.05
N SER A 318 -44.83 -139.06 61.40
CA SER A 318 -44.38 -137.74 61.84
C SER A 318 -45.42 -136.66 61.53
N PHE A 319 -45.69 -135.79 62.50
CA PHE A 319 -46.64 -134.68 62.36
C PHE A 319 -46.20 -133.65 61.31
N GLY A 320 -44.90 -133.60 60.98
CA GLY A 320 -44.35 -132.73 59.94
C GLY A 320 -44.82 -133.03 58.52
N GLU A 321 -45.40 -134.20 58.26
CA GLU A 321 -46.00 -134.51 56.95
C GLU A 321 -47.34 -133.79 56.73
N TYR A 322 -47.99 -133.36 57.82
CA TYR A 322 -49.34 -132.80 57.81
C TYR A 322 -49.38 -131.28 58.09
N VAL A 323 -48.23 -130.66 58.41
CA VAL A 323 -48.10 -129.22 58.70
C VAL A 323 -46.87 -128.62 58.03
N THR A 324 -47.06 -127.53 57.29
CA THR A 324 -45.97 -126.70 56.76
C THR A 324 -45.71 -125.53 57.72
N VAL A 325 -44.55 -125.53 58.37
CA VAL A 325 -44.13 -124.47 59.30
C VAL A 325 -42.88 -123.72 58.81
N PRO A 326 -42.66 -122.46 59.25
CA PRO A 326 -41.41 -121.74 59.00
C PRO A 326 -40.20 -122.50 59.57
N GLY A 327 -39.03 -122.34 58.94
CA GLY A 327 -37.81 -123.10 59.26
C GLY A 327 -37.43 -123.14 60.74
N VAL A 328 -37.74 -122.06 61.48
CA VAL A 328 -37.54 -121.94 62.94
C VAL A 328 -38.29 -123.02 63.76
N LEU A 329 -39.39 -123.58 63.24
CA LEU A 329 -40.25 -124.58 63.92
C LEU A 329 -39.99 -126.03 63.46
N ASN A 330 -39.26 -126.23 62.36
CA ASN A 330 -39.10 -127.55 61.73
C ASN A 330 -38.52 -128.60 62.67
N ARG A 331 -37.53 -128.24 63.50
CA ARG A 331 -36.90 -129.17 64.46
C ARG A 331 -37.91 -129.76 65.44
N ARG A 332 -38.86 -128.95 65.92
CA ARG A 332 -39.82 -129.39 66.93
C ARG A 332 -40.96 -130.20 66.31
N ILE A 333 -41.47 -129.78 65.15
CA ILE A 333 -42.54 -130.50 64.46
C ILE A 333 -42.09 -131.88 63.99
N ALA A 334 -40.85 -132.04 63.52
CA ALA A 334 -40.31 -133.33 63.09
C ALA A 334 -40.28 -134.39 64.21
N GLN A 335 -40.17 -133.96 65.46
CA GLN A 335 -40.09 -134.83 66.66
C GLN A 335 -41.46 -135.05 67.33
N VAL A 336 -42.55 -134.62 66.70
CA VAL A 336 -43.91 -134.87 67.17
C VAL A 336 -44.51 -135.99 66.30
N GLY A 337 -44.88 -137.10 66.91
CA GLY A 337 -45.57 -138.21 66.25
C GLY A 337 -47.08 -138.19 66.50
N LEU A 338 -47.87 -138.57 65.51
CA LEU A 338 -49.32 -138.74 65.63
C LEU A 338 -49.65 -140.16 66.10
N VAL A 339 -50.31 -140.27 67.26
CA VAL A 339 -50.74 -141.55 67.84
C VAL A 339 -52.23 -141.53 68.17
N SER A 340 -52.84 -142.71 68.27
CA SER A 340 -54.22 -142.81 68.76
C SER A 340 -54.27 -142.60 70.29
N ALA A 341 -55.39 -142.09 70.80
CA ALA A 341 -55.49 -141.62 72.19
C ALA A 341 -55.18 -142.68 73.27
N GLY A 342 -55.28 -143.98 72.95
CA GLY A 342 -54.95 -145.07 73.87
C GLY A 342 -53.48 -145.46 73.90
N GLU A 343 -52.71 -145.14 72.86
CA GLU A 343 -51.32 -145.58 72.67
C GLU A 343 -50.29 -144.62 73.28
N GLY A 344 -50.67 -143.34 73.45
CA GLY A 344 -49.79 -142.27 73.94
C GLY A 344 -49.02 -142.60 75.24
N PRO A 345 -49.68 -143.06 76.32
CA PRO A 345 -48.98 -143.37 77.58
C PRO A 345 -47.98 -144.54 77.48
N LEU A 346 -48.26 -145.52 76.62
CA LEU A 346 -47.37 -146.67 76.40
C LEU A 346 -46.15 -146.27 75.57
N LEU A 347 -46.34 -145.48 74.51
CA LEU A 347 -45.27 -145.05 73.61
C LEU A 347 -44.40 -143.93 74.20
N HIS A 348 -44.92 -143.12 75.11
CA HIS A 348 -44.13 -142.10 75.80
C HIS A 348 -42.92 -142.69 76.55
N ALA A 349 -43.06 -143.89 77.14
CA ALA A 349 -41.96 -144.58 77.82
C ALA A 349 -40.85 -145.07 76.88
N THR A 350 -41.11 -145.10 75.56
CA THR A 350 -40.16 -145.55 74.53
C THR A 350 -39.45 -144.40 73.81
N LEU A 351 -39.76 -143.15 74.15
CA LEU A 351 -39.09 -142.00 73.56
C LEU A 351 -37.64 -141.90 74.05
N LEU A 352 -36.73 -141.66 73.12
CA LEU A 352 -35.33 -141.36 73.41
C LEU A 352 -35.22 -139.94 74.01
N PRO A 353 -34.29 -139.71 74.95
CA PRO A 353 -34.13 -138.43 75.64
C PRO A 353 -33.71 -137.28 74.73
#